data_AF-A0A2H0KRX0-F1
#
_entry.id   AF-A0A2H0KRX0-F1
#
_cell.length_a   1.000
_cell.length_b   1.000
_cell.length_c   1.000
_cell.angle_alpha   90.00
_cell.angle_beta   90.00
_cell.angle_gamma   90.00
#
_symmetry.space_group_name_H-M   'P 1'
#
loop_
_entity.id
_entity.type
_entity.pdbx_description
1 polymer ?
#
loop_
_entity_poly.entity_id
_entity_poly.type
_entity_poly.pdbx_seq_one_letter_code
_entity_poly.pdbx_strand_id
1 'polypeptide(L)' 'MKQHRNKESFYTKKFSGIEMVYTEIFLKRSEVKKREKQVKKWSVAKKRALILGDKQGLIALSKCREVVDDSCDRE' A
#
# COMPACT_ATOMS: atom_id res chain seq x y z
N MET A 1 5.80 13.21 -12.09
CA MET A 1 7.02 13.48 -11.28
C MET A 1 7.41 14.95 -11.21
N LYS A 2 7.50 15.69 -12.33
CA LYS A 2 7.89 17.13 -12.33
C LYS A 2 7.04 17.99 -11.36
N GLN A 3 5.71 17.87 -11.41
CA GLN A 3 4.80 18.62 -10.52
C GLN A 3 5.00 18.31 -9.02
N HIS A 4 5.34 17.08 -8.67
CA HIS A 4 5.61 16.70 -7.27
C HIS A 4 6.95 17.22 -6.78
N ARG A 5 7.99 17.18 -7.63
CA ARG A 5 9.32 17.76 -7.33
C ARG A 5 9.26 19.29 -7.22
N ASN A 6 8.45 19.93 -8.06
CA ASN A 6 8.24 21.37 -8.07
C ASN A 6 7.27 21.85 -6.97
N LYS A 7 6.78 20.94 -6.10
CA LYS A 7 5.86 21.24 -4.98
C LYS A 7 4.54 21.90 -5.41
N GLU A 8 4.09 21.68 -6.64
CA GLU A 8 2.85 22.24 -7.18
C GLU A 8 1.60 21.51 -6.66
N SER A 9 1.75 20.30 -6.13
CA SER A 9 0.64 19.54 -5.54
C SER A 9 0.49 19.82 -4.04
N PHE A 10 -0.68 20.30 -3.63
CA PHE A 10 -1.01 20.61 -2.23
C PHE A 10 -0.77 19.46 -1.25
N TYR A 11 -0.96 18.22 -1.68
CA TYR A 11 -0.82 17.05 -0.81
C TYR A 11 0.65 16.62 -0.66
N THR A 12 1.43 16.73 -1.74
CA THR A 12 2.83 16.24 -1.76
C THR A 12 3.86 17.33 -1.45
N LYS A 13 3.50 18.62 -1.52
CA LYS A 13 4.43 19.75 -1.28
C LYS A 13 5.10 19.76 0.08
N LYS A 14 4.49 19.12 1.09
CA LYS A 14 5.00 19.04 2.46
C LYS A 14 6.13 18.02 2.63
N PHE A 15 6.34 17.14 1.65
CA PHE A 15 7.40 16.14 1.68
C PHE A 15 8.57 16.63 0.84
N SER A 16 9.76 16.68 1.42
CA SER A 16 10.98 17.20 0.78
C SER A 16 11.65 16.17 -0.13
N GLY A 17 11.54 14.87 0.18
CA GLY A 17 12.08 13.78 -0.63
C GLY A 17 10.97 12.82 -1.04
N ILE A 18 10.59 12.85 -2.32
CA ILE A 18 9.61 11.92 -2.88
C ILE A 18 10.29 11.09 -3.96
N GLU A 19 10.32 9.78 -3.74
CA GLU A 19 10.84 8.80 -4.67
C GLU A 19 9.72 7.89 -5.19
N MET A 20 9.83 7.49 -6.45
CA MET A 20 8.92 6.54 -7.06
C MET A 20 9.42 5.13 -6.80
N VAL A 21 8.90 4.51 -5.75
CA VAL A 21 9.32 3.17 -5.30
C VAL A 21 8.60 2.02 -6.01
N TYR A 22 7.48 2.29 -6.70
CA TYR A 22 6.65 1.27 -7.33
C TYR A 22 5.75 1.83 -8.43
N THR A 23 5.62 1.11 -9.54
CA THR A 23 4.73 1.44 -10.67
C THR A 23 4.08 0.18 -11.25
N GLU A 24 2.84 0.31 -11.72
CA GLU A 24 2.11 -0.75 -12.46
C GLU A 24 1.56 -0.14 -13.76
N ILE A 25 1.56 -0.93 -14.84
CA ILE A 25 1.04 -0.54 -16.14
C ILE A 25 -0.23 -1.36 -16.41
N PHE A 26 -1.30 -0.68 -16.82
CA PHE A 26 -2.58 -1.30 -17.19
C PHE A 26 -3.04 -0.80 -18.56
N LEU A 27 -3.70 -1.67 -19.31
CA LEU A 27 -4.21 -1.34 -20.65
C LEU A 27 -5.50 -0.52 -20.58
N LYS A 28 -6.38 -0.78 -19.61
CA LYS A 28 -7.67 -0.09 -19.48
C LYS A 28 -7.69 0.88 -18.30
N ARG A 29 -8.24 2.07 -18.55
CA ARG A 29 -8.45 3.09 -17.51
C ARG A 29 -9.34 2.59 -16.35
N SER A 30 -10.29 1.69 -16.62
CA SER A 30 -11.17 1.12 -15.59
C SER A 30 -10.40 0.23 -14.61
N GLU A 31 -9.39 -0.50 -15.08
CA GLU A 31 -8.52 -1.34 -14.26
C GLU A 31 -7.62 -0.48 -13.36
N VAL A 32 -7.04 0.59 -13.93
CA VAL A 32 -6.25 1.57 -13.16
C VAL A 32 -7.07 2.13 -11.99
N LYS A 33 -8.30 2.58 -12.24
CA LYS A 33 -9.16 3.15 -11.19
C LYS A 33 -9.48 2.15 -10.08
N LYS A 34 -9.77 0.89 -10.44
CA LYS A 34 -10.06 -0.17 -9.47
C LYS A 34 -8.83 -0.47 -8.60
N ARG A 35 -7.66 -0.61 -9.24
CA ARG A 35 -6.38 -0.87 -8.57
C ARG A 35 -5.97 0.28 -7.66
N GLU A 36 -6.07 1.52 -8.13
CA GLU A 36 -5.78 2.72 -7.35
C GLU A 36 -6.64 2.78 -6.08
N LYS A 37 -7.95 2.55 -6.22
CA LYS A 37 -8.88 2.51 -5.08
C LYS A 37 -8.51 1.41 -4.08
N GLN A 38 -8.05 0.25 -4.58
CA GLN A 38 -7.62 -0.87 -3.74
C GLN A 38 -6.37 -0.50 -2.93
N VAL A 39 -5.30 -0.07 -3.61
CA VAL A 39 -4.00 0.27 -2.98
C VAL A 39 -4.13 1.46 -2.02
N LYS A 40 -4.98 2.44 -2.33
CA LYS A 40 -5.24 3.59 -1.45
C LYS A 40 -5.80 3.18 -0.09
N LYS A 41 -6.58 2.10 -0.03
CA LYS A 41 -7.17 1.55 1.20
C LYS A 41 -6.26 0.55 1.93
N TRP A 42 -5.10 0.19 1.37
CA TRP A 42 -4.20 -0.76 2.01
C TRP A 42 -3.44 -0.14 3.18
N SER A 43 -3.21 -0.97 4.20
CA SER A 43 -2.31 -0.66 5.30
C SER A 43 -0.88 -0.44 4.78
N VAL A 44 -0.05 0.22 5.59
CA VAL A 44 1.38 0.43 5.27
C VAL A 44 2.08 -0.91 5.04
N ALA A 45 1.76 -1.94 5.84
CA ALA A 45 2.33 -3.28 5.71
C ALA A 45 2.05 -3.91 4.33
N LYS A 46 0.80 -3.87 3.86
CA LYS A 46 0.43 -4.40 2.53
C LYS A 46 1.14 -3.66 1.41
N LYS A 47 1.23 -2.33 1.51
CA LYS A 47 1.95 -1.51 0.51
C LYS A 47 3.45 -1.84 0.49
N ARG A 48 4.08 -2.05 1.65
CA ARG A 48 5.48 -2.49 1.74
C ARG A 48 5.69 -3.87 1.14
N ALA A 49 4.82 -4.84 1.46
CA ALA A 49 4.88 -6.17 0.87
C ALA A 49 4.78 -6.11 -0.67
N LEU A 50 3.92 -5.23 -1.20
CA LEU A 50 3.83 -4.99 -2.65
C LEU A 50 5.12 -4.42 -3.24
N ILE A 51 5.71 -3.40 -2.60
CA ILE A 51 6.97 -2.77 -3.05
C ILE A 51 8.13 -3.78 -3.03
N LEU A 52 8.18 -4.65 -2.02
CA LEU A 52 9.22 -5.68 -1.86
C LEU A 52 9.01 -6.91 -2.76
N GLY A 53 7.89 -6.99 -3.48
CA GLY A 53 7.54 -8.17 -4.28
C GLY A 53 7.12 -9.40 -3.46
N ASP A 54 6.90 -9.24 -2.15
CA ASP A 54 6.48 -10.31 -1.25
C ASP A 54 4.98 -10.60 -1.40
N LYS A 55 4.66 -11.45 -2.37
CA LYS A 55 3.29 -11.90 -2.66
C LYS A 55 2.71 -12.73 -1.52
N GLN A 56 3.53 -13.54 -0.84
CA GLN A 56 3.06 -14.39 0.26
C GLN A 56 2.67 -13.56 1.47
N GLY A 57 3.52 -12.61 1.88
CA GLY A 57 3.20 -11.66 2.94
C GLY A 57 1.99 -10.80 2.58
N LEU A 58 1.86 -10.37 1.33
CA LEU A 58 0.68 -9.62 0.89
C LEU A 58 -0.63 -10.42 1.05
N ILE A 59 -0.62 -11.70 0.66
CA ILE A 59 -1.77 -12.60 0.83
C ILE A 59 -2.04 -12.85 2.32
N ALA A 60 -1.02 -13.13 3.11
CA ALA A 60 -1.16 -13.35 4.55
C ALA A 60 -1.80 -12.13 5.24
N LEU A 61 -1.33 -10.92 4.93
CA LEU A 61 -1.90 -9.67 5.44
C LEU A 61 -3.32 -9.41 4.92
N SER A 62 -3.70 -9.99 3.79
CA SER A 62 -5.04 -9.84 3.21
C SER A 62 -6.10 -10.69 3.91
N LYS A 63 -5.69 -11.79 4.54
CA LYS A 63 -6.56 -12.65 5.33
C LYS A 63 -6.82 -11.96 6.67
N CYS A 64 -8.08 -11.97 7.12
CA CYS A 64 -8.39 -11.54 8.49
C CYS A 64 -7.63 -12.44 9.45
N ARG A 65 -7.01 -11.84 10.46
CA ARG A 65 -6.39 -12.60 11.55
C ARG A 65 -7.54 -13.24 12.32
N GLU A 66 -7.72 -14.55 12.17
CA GLU A 66 -8.37 -15.34 13.20
C GLU A 66 -7.54 -15.14 14.46
N VAL A 67 -8.08 -14.31 15.36
CA VAL A 67 -7.58 -14.16 16.72
C VAL A 67 -7.78 -15.52 17.38
N VAL A 68 -6.73 -16.33 17.41
CA VAL A 68 -6.59 -17.32 18.46
C VAL A 68 -6.29 -16.54 19.72
N ASP A 69 -7.33 -16.38 20.54
CA ASP A 69 -7.22 -15.94 21.92
C ASP A 69 -6.44 -17.01 22.69
N ASP A 70 -5.16 -16.73 22.95
CA ASP A 70 -4.36 -17.50 23.90
C ASP A 70 -4.40 -16.72 25.22
N SER A 71 -5.55 -16.78 25.90
CA SER A 71 -5.69 -16.33 27.29
C SER A 71 -6.11 -17.52 28.15
N CYS A 72 -5.13 -18.33 28.57
CA CYS A 72 -5.26 -19.17 29.76
C CYS A 72 -3.99 -19.01 30.60
N ASP A 73 -3.81 -17.82 31.15
CA ASP A 73 -3.01 -17.62 32.36
C ASP A 73 -3.84 -18.14 33.55
N ARG A 74 -3.52 -19.37 33.96
CA ARG A 74 -3.17 -19.77 35.33
C ARG A 74 -3.87 -19.01 36.48
N GLU A 75 -4.75 -19.71 37.21
CA GLU A 75 -4.92 -19.61 38.67
C GLU A 75 -5.04 -21.02 39.28
#